data_AF-A0A5R9GLU2-F1
#
_entry.id   AF-A0A5R9GLU2-F1
#
_cell.length_a   1.000
_cell.length_b   1.000
_cell.length_c   1.000
_cell.angle_alpha   90.00
_cell.angle_beta   90.00
_cell.angle_gamma   90.00
#
_symmetry.space_group_name_H-M   'P 1'
#
loop_
_entity.id
_entity.type
_entity.pdbx_description
1 polymer ?
#
loop_
_entity_poly.entity_id
_entity_poly.type
_entity_poly.pdbx_seq_one_letter_code
_entity_poly.pdbx_strand_id
1 'polypeptide(L)'
;MAKSYKMVLLLYMLELGAERWAEPVTPQEVAPFFHRYLMEKEYRKRIDFSDAESRRLWTYDETAVSGFIARMPLTKWAGARGSMTRFEDGMLSLVDVPAAEHRRIVHRWTRDVCEYRLHVHFERRAGRQEL
;
A
#
# COMPACT_ATOMS: atom_id res chain seq x y z
N MET A 1 -8.25 -9.89 -1.88
CA MET A 1 -7.15 -9.72 -0.90
C MET A 1 -7.76 -9.70 0.49
N ALA A 2 -7.07 -10.16 1.54
CA ALA A 2 -7.61 -10.10 2.91
C ALA A 2 -7.64 -8.66 3.44
N LYS A 3 -6.53 -7.92 3.28
CA LYS A 3 -6.39 -6.50 3.55
C LYS A 3 -5.79 -5.78 2.33
N SER A 4 -6.08 -4.49 2.13
CA SER A 4 -5.56 -3.73 0.98
C SER A 4 -4.14 -3.18 1.14
N TYR A 5 -3.50 -3.35 2.29
CA TYR A 5 -2.28 -2.62 2.67
C TYR A 5 -1.16 -2.61 1.62
N LYS A 6 -0.85 -3.76 1.00
CA LYS A 6 0.15 -3.84 -0.08
C LYS A 6 -0.21 -2.96 -1.28
N MET A 7 -1.49 -2.88 -1.63
CA MET A 7 -1.95 -2.05 -2.74
C MET A 7 -1.97 -0.57 -2.37
N VAL A 8 -2.29 -0.20 -1.12
CA VAL A 8 -2.22 1.21 -0.68
C VAL A 8 -0.78 1.71 -0.67
N LEU A 9 0.15 0.87 -0.22
CA LEU A 9 1.58 1.14 -0.31
C LEU A 9 2.06 1.26 -1.77
N LEU A 10 1.65 0.33 -2.65
CA LEU A 10 1.98 0.42 -4.08
C LEU A 10 1.40 1.70 -4.70
N LEU A 11 0.17 2.07 -4.33
CA LEU A 11 -0.45 3.30 -4.79
C LEU A 11 0.37 4.52 -4.38
N TYR A 12 0.83 4.59 -3.12
CA TYR A 12 1.75 5.66 -2.68
C TYR A 12 2.98 5.75 -3.59
N MET A 13 3.65 4.62 -3.84
CA MET A 13 4.83 4.58 -4.71
C MET A 13 4.48 5.11 -6.11
N LEU A 14 3.36 4.68 -6.68
CA LEU A 14 2.88 5.14 -7.98
C LEU A 14 2.51 6.64 -8.01
N GLU A 15 2.09 7.22 -6.89
CA GLU A 15 1.84 8.67 -6.77
C GLU A 15 3.11 9.52 -6.83
N LEU A 16 4.30 8.93 -6.59
CA LEU A 16 5.58 9.61 -6.84
C LEU A 16 5.84 9.88 -8.34
N GLY A 17 5.04 9.26 -9.21
CA GLY A 17 5.05 9.47 -10.65
C GLY A 17 5.92 8.48 -11.41
N ALA A 18 5.76 8.48 -12.74
CA ALA A 18 6.36 7.46 -13.60
C ALA A 18 7.88 7.38 -13.51
N GLU A 19 8.58 8.47 -13.21
CA GLU A 19 10.04 8.46 -13.14
C GLU A 19 10.58 7.98 -11.78
N ARG A 20 9.79 8.13 -10.71
CA ARG A 20 10.25 7.98 -9.33
C ARG A 20 9.60 6.86 -8.54
N TRP A 21 8.51 6.27 -9.05
CA TRP A 21 7.77 5.23 -8.30
C TRP A 21 8.57 3.98 -7.95
N ALA A 22 9.69 3.73 -8.65
CA ALA A 22 10.59 2.62 -8.37
C ALA A 22 11.73 2.97 -7.40
N GLU A 23 11.82 4.24 -6.96
CA GLU A 23 12.74 4.65 -5.91
C GLU A 23 12.39 3.92 -4.59
N PRO A 24 13.40 3.59 -3.75
CA PRO A 24 13.14 3.02 -2.44
C PRO A 24 12.31 3.95 -1.56
N VAL A 25 11.45 3.38 -0.71
CA VAL A 25 10.60 4.14 0.22
C VAL A 25 10.72 3.62 1.64
N THR A 26 10.64 4.53 2.62
CA THR A 26 10.61 4.23 4.04
C THR A 26 9.17 4.13 4.57
N PRO A 27 8.93 3.40 5.67
CA PRO A 27 7.61 3.38 6.31
C PRO A 27 7.09 4.78 6.69
N GLN A 28 7.98 5.69 7.10
CA GLN A 28 7.67 7.06 7.52
C GLN A 28 7.16 7.91 6.35
N GLU A 29 7.82 7.82 5.20
CA GLU A 29 7.37 8.51 3.98
C GLU A 29 5.98 8.04 3.52
N VAL A 30 5.68 6.75 3.70
CA VAL A 30 4.41 6.15 3.31
C VAL A 30 3.28 6.47 4.30
N ALA A 31 3.60 6.64 5.59
CA ALA A 31 2.63 6.66 6.68
C ALA A 31 1.50 7.71 6.52
N PRO A 32 1.77 8.98 6.18
CA PRO A 32 0.71 9.97 6.00
C PRO A 32 -0.27 9.61 4.89
N PHE A 33 0.24 9.10 3.76
CA PHE A 33 -0.61 8.69 2.63
C PHE A 33 -1.44 7.47 3.00
N PHE A 34 -0.81 6.45 3.58
CA PHE A 34 -1.44 5.19 3.93
C PHE A 34 -2.60 5.38 4.91
N HIS A 35 -2.36 6.14 5.98
CA HIS A 35 -3.39 6.43 6.98
C HIS A 35 -4.55 7.22 6.38
N ARG A 36 -4.24 8.35 5.72
CA ARG A 36 -5.25 9.20 5.09
C ARG A 36 -6.12 8.42 4.10
N TYR A 37 -5.51 7.63 3.21
CA TYR A 37 -6.24 6.86 2.19
C TYR A 37 -7.28 5.91 2.80
N LEU A 38 -6.93 5.25 3.91
CA LEU A 38 -7.80 4.30 4.60
C LEU A 38 -8.83 4.99 5.50
N MET A 39 -8.51 6.13 6.10
CA MET A 39 -9.41 6.85 7.00
C MET A 39 -10.39 7.77 6.26
N GLU A 40 -10.04 8.28 5.08
CA GLU A 40 -10.84 9.26 4.32
C GLU A 40 -12.25 8.76 4.00
N LYS A 41 -12.40 7.44 3.75
CA LYS A 41 -13.69 6.84 3.44
C LYS A 41 -14.05 5.82 4.51
N GLU A 42 -15.22 6.00 5.11
CA GLU A 42 -15.70 5.17 6.21
C GLU A 42 -15.71 3.67 5.87
N TYR A 43 -16.11 3.31 4.64
CA TYR A 43 -16.09 1.92 4.20
C TYR A 43 -14.67 1.33 4.14
N ARG A 44 -13.65 2.09 3.71
CA ARG A 44 -12.25 1.63 3.65
C ARG A 44 -11.74 1.35 5.06
N LYS A 45 -12.00 2.29 5.99
CA LYS A 45 -11.67 2.17 7.41
C LYS A 45 -12.32 0.92 8.02
N ARG A 46 -13.61 0.70 7.80
CA ARG A 46 -14.32 -0.48 8.36
C ARG A 46 -13.86 -1.80 7.75
N ILE A 47 -13.55 -1.82 6.45
CA ILE A 47 -13.12 -3.05 5.77
C ILE A 47 -11.72 -3.46 6.23
N ASP A 48 -10.76 -2.54 6.21
CA ASP A 48 -9.36 -2.88 6.45
C ASP A 48 -8.87 -2.55 7.86
N PHE A 49 -9.46 -1.60 8.58
CA PHE A 49 -9.04 -1.16 9.92
C PHE A 49 -10.05 -1.55 11.02
N SER A 50 -10.60 -2.77 10.96
CA SER A 50 -11.64 -3.27 11.89
C SER A 50 -11.15 -4.22 12.98
N ASP A 51 -9.95 -4.77 12.85
CA ASP A 51 -9.40 -5.66 13.89
C ASP A 51 -8.86 -4.86 15.09
N ALA A 52 -8.61 -5.54 16.21
CA ALA A 52 -8.22 -4.89 17.45
C ALA A 52 -6.90 -4.09 17.34
N GLU A 53 -5.97 -4.55 16.50
CA GLU A 53 -4.68 -3.89 16.28
C GLU A 53 -4.84 -2.63 15.44
N SER A 54 -5.49 -2.75 14.27
CA SER A 54 -5.66 -1.63 13.34
C SER A 54 -6.62 -0.55 13.85
N ARG A 55 -7.59 -0.87 14.72
CA ARG A 55 -8.46 0.13 15.35
C ARG A 55 -7.71 1.12 16.24
N ARG A 56 -6.59 0.72 16.83
CA ARG A 56 -5.74 1.62 17.62
C ARG A 56 -5.08 2.70 16.76
N LEU A 57 -5.04 2.51 15.44
CA LEU A 57 -4.42 3.40 14.47
C LEU A 57 -5.43 4.30 13.73
N TRP A 58 -6.67 4.40 14.22
CA TRP A 58 -7.69 5.28 13.60
C TRP A 58 -7.30 6.75 13.70
N THR A 59 -6.75 7.16 14.83
CA THR A 59 -6.11 8.47 14.99
C THR A 59 -4.69 8.38 14.47
N TYR A 60 -4.26 9.37 13.69
CA TYR A 60 -2.91 9.38 13.13
C TYR A 60 -1.87 9.52 14.25
N ASP A 61 -0.97 8.55 14.32
CA ASP A 61 0.26 8.57 15.09
C ASP A 61 1.35 8.06 14.15
N GLU A 62 2.25 8.95 13.74
CA GLU A 62 3.29 8.62 12.75
C GLU A 62 4.18 7.46 13.19
N THR A 63 4.54 7.39 14.47
CA THR A 63 5.39 6.32 15.00
C THR A 63 4.65 4.99 14.95
N ALA A 64 3.40 4.97 15.41
CA ALA A 64 2.59 3.75 15.43
C ALA A 64 2.24 3.27 14.01
N VAL A 65 1.88 4.18 13.11
CA VAL A 65 1.54 3.87 11.71
C VAL A 65 2.77 3.42 10.93
N SER A 66 3.92 4.09 11.08
CA SER A 66 5.17 3.68 10.42
C SER A 66 5.63 2.31 10.92
N GLY A 67 5.60 2.07 12.24
CA GLY A 67 5.89 0.77 12.83
C GLY A 67 4.94 -0.33 12.35
N PHE A 68 3.66 0.00 12.19
CA PHE A 68 2.68 -0.89 11.58
C PHE A 68 3.06 -1.23 10.14
N ILE A 69 3.33 -0.23 9.28
CA ILE A 69 3.71 -0.39 7.87
C ILE A 69 4.97 -1.25 7.72
N ALA A 70 6.00 -0.99 8.54
CA ALA A 70 7.24 -1.76 8.56
C ALA A 70 6.96 -3.25 8.81
N ARG A 71 6.20 -3.58 9.85
CA ARG A 71 5.81 -4.97 10.14
C ARG A 71 4.89 -5.55 9.07
N MET A 72 3.91 -4.76 8.62
CA MET A 72 3.01 -5.07 7.53
C MET A 72 2.44 -3.78 6.87
N PRO A 73 2.59 -3.61 5.55
CA PRO A 73 2.83 -4.68 4.60
C PRO A 73 4.30 -4.98 4.25
N LEU A 74 5.29 -4.17 4.65
CA LEU A 74 6.65 -4.22 4.07
C LEU A 74 7.33 -5.58 4.26
N THR A 75 7.56 -6.03 5.49
CA THR A 75 8.19 -7.34 5.76
C THR A 75 7.43 -8.51 5.13
N LYS A 76 6.08 -8.45 5.13
CA LYS A 76 5.23 -9.48 4.51
C LYS A 76 5.21 -9.45 2.99
N TRP A 77 5.58 -8.33 2.38
CA TRP A 77 5.74 -8.24 0.94
C TRP A 77 7.12 -8.78 0.56
N ALA A 78 8.18 -8.24 1.14
CA ALA A 78 9.55 -8.67 0.87
C ALA A 78 9.79 -10.17 1.15
N GLY A 79 9.20 -10.72 2.20
CA GLY A 79 9.35 -12.15 2.54
C GLY A 79 8.47 -13.11 1.73
N ALA A 80 7.66 -12.64 0.77
CA ALA A 80 6.87 -13.53 -0.07
C ALA A 80 7.76 -14.30 -1.06
N ARG A 81 7.48 -15.59 -1.27
CA ARG A 81 8.20 -16.39 -2.28
C ARG A 81 8.05 -15.75 -3.66
N GLY A 82 9.18 -15.47 -4.32
CA GLY A 82 9.18 -14.79 -5.63
C GLY A 82 8.77 -13.32 -5.55
N SER A 83 8.93 -12.67 -4.39
CA SER A 83 8.67 -11.24 -4.26
C SER A 83 9.54 -10.43 -5.21
N MET A 84 8.91 -9.46 -5.88
CA MET A 84 9.60 -8.43 -6.68
C MET A 84 10.02 -7.24 -5.81
N THR A 85 9.95 -7.36 -4.48
CA THR A 85 10.36 -6.32 -3.53
C THR A 85 11.31 -6.86 -2.48
N ARG A 86 12.18 -6.00 -1.96
CA ARG A 86 13.12 -6.27 -0.85
C ARG A 86 12.92 -5.21 0.24
N PHE A 87 13.07 -5.60 1.50
CA PHE A 87 12.97 -4.69 2.64
C PHE A 87 14.20 -4.87 3.53
N GLU A 88 15.15 -3.94 3.44
CA GLU A 88 16.45 -3.96 4.10
C GLU A 88 16.79 -2.53 4.56
N ASP A 89 17.48 -2.40 5.69
CA ASP A 89 17.88 -1.09 6.27
C ASP A 89 16.75 -0.07 6.40
N GLY A 90 15.52 -0.55 6.64
CA GLY A 90 14.33 0.31 6.79
C GLY A 90 13.76 0.84 5.48
N MET A 91 14.25 0.40 4.33
CA MET A 91 13.79 0.81 3.01
C MET A 91 13.21 -0.35 2.22
N LEU A 92 12.07 -0.12 1.57
CA LEU A 92 11.51 -1.05 0.60
C LEU A 92 11.94 -0.64 -0.80
N SER A 93 12.54 -1.56 -1.55
CA SER A 93 12.94 -1.37 -2.94
C SER A 93 12.35 -2.46 -3.84
N LEU A 94 12.26 -2.18 -5.14
CA LEU A 94 11.97 -3.21 -6.15
C LEU A 94 13.23 -4.03 -6.42
N VAL A 95 13.07 -5.33 -6.64
CA VAL A 95 14.18 -6.23 -7.01
C VAL A 95 14.69 -5.93 -8.41
N ASP A 96 13.79 -5.52 -9.31
CA ASP A 96 14.11 -5.10 -10.67
C ASP A 96 13.34 -3.82 -11.00
N VAL A 97 14.02 -2.87 -11.65
CA VAL A 97 13.49 -1.55 -11.98
C VAL A 97 13.29 -1.49 -13.50
N PRO A 98 12.12 -1.06 -13.99
CA PRO A 98 11.88 -0.94 -15.42
C PRO A 98 12.91 -0.04 -16.10
N ALA A 99 13.41 -0.48 -17.26
CA ALA A 99 14.24 0.33 -18.14
C ALA A 99 13.54 1.67 -18.47
N ALA A 100 14.32 2.73 -18.67
CA ALA A 100 13.81 4.09 -18.83
C ALA A 100 12.74 4.20 -19.95
N GLU A 101 12.97 3.53 -21.08
CA GLU A 101 12.04 3.46 -22.22
C GLU A 101 10.68 2.82 -21.87
N HIS A 102 10.65 1.90 -20.92
CA HIS A 102 9.44 1.19 -20.49
C HIS A 102 8.80 1.79 -19.23
N ARG A 103 9.47 2.73 -18.57
CA ARG A 103 9.08 3.16 -17.22
C ARG A 103 7.67 3.75 -17.15
N ARG A 104 7.31 4.57 -18.14
CA ARG A 104 5.98 5.20 -18.23
C ARG A 104 4.87 4.19 -18.53
N ILE A 105 5.12 3.24 -19.43
CA ILE A 105 4.12 2.23 -19.78
C ILE A 105 3.89 1.25 -18.62
N VAL A 106 4.97 0.81 -17.97
CA VAL A 106 4.88 -0.07 -16.79
C VAL A 106 4.22 0.66 -15.63
N HIS A 107 4.57 1.93 -15.37
CA HIS A 107 3.91 2.74 -14.33
C HIS A 107 2.40 2.81 -14.56
N ARG A 108 1.97 3.16 -15.78
CA ARG A 108 0.54 3.28 -16.11
C ARG A 108 -0.19 1.96 -15.92
N TRP A 109 0.31 0.86 -16.49
CA TRP A 109 -0.34 -0.45 -16.34
C TRP A 109 -0.37 -0.92 -14.88
N THR A 110 0.71 -0.67 -14.14
CA THR A 110 0.77 -1.03 -12.71
C THR A 110 -0.25 -0.22 -11.91
N ARG A 111 -0.43 1.07 -12.24
CA ARG A 111 -1.47 1.92 -11.64
C ARG A 111 -2.87 1.43 -11.97
N ASP A 112 -3.18 1.17 -13.23
CA ASP A 112 -4.50 0.67 -13.66
C ASP A 112 -4.87 -0.61 -12.90
N VAL A 113 -3.92 -1.55 -12.78
CA VAL A 113 -4.12 -2.80 -12.01
C VAL A 113 -4.25 -2.53 -10.52
N CYS A 114 -3.45 -1.63 -9.95
CA CYS A 114 -3.49 -1.29 -8.53
C CYS A 114 -4.85 -0.69 -8.15
N GLU A 115 -5.30 0.31 -8.89
CA GLU A 115 -6.56 1.01 -8.68
C GLU A 115 -7.75 0.08 -8.89
N TYR A 116 -7.76 -0.74 -9.95
CA TYR A 116 -8.79 -1.74 -10.17
C TYR A 116 -8.89 -2.73 -8.99
N ARG A 117 -7.76 -3.23 -8.49
CA ARG A 117 -7.76 -4.18 -7.35
C ARG A 117 -8.24 -3.52 -6.06
N LEU A 118 -7.90 -2.26 -5.82
CA LEU A 118 -8.40 -1.49 -4.68
C LEU A 118 -9.90 -1.28 -4.77
N HIS A 119 -10.39 -0.83 -5.93
CA HIS A 119 -11.80 -0.62 -6.22
C HIS A 119 -12.60 -1.91 -5.96
N VAL A 120 -12.22 -3.01 -6.62
CA VAL A 120 -12.89 -4.32 -6.47
C VAL A 120 -12.83 -4.84 -5.02
N HIS A 121 -11.72 -4.64 -4.31
CA HIS A 121 -11.58 -5.08 -2.91
C HIS A 121 -12.56 -4.39 -1.98
N PHE A 122 -12.77 -3.08 -2.17
CA PHE A 122 -13.65 -2.30 -1.33
C PHE A 122 -15.11 -2.39 -1.75
N GLU A 123 -15.44 -2.33 -3.04
CA GLU A 123 -16.84 -2.41 -3.51
C GLU A 123 -17.48 -3.74 -3.14
N ARG A 124 -16.80 -4.86 -3.41
CA ARG A 124 -17.33 -6.20 -3.09
C ARG A 124 -17.60 -6.41 -1.60
N ARG A 125 -16.96 -5.63 -0.73
CA ARG A 125 -17.13 -5.74 0.73
C ARG A 125 -18.07 -4.68 1.30
N ALA A 126 -18.11 -3.50 0.70
CA ALA A 126 -19.09 -2.48 1.04
C ALA A 126 -20.50 -3.03 0.78
N GLY A 127 -20.74 -3.62 -0.41
CA GLY A 127 -22.04 -4.24 -0.74
C GLY A 127 -22.41 -5.48 0.09
N ARG A 128 -21.47 -6.03 0.89
CA ARG A 128 -21.75 -7.11 1.86
C ARG A 128 -22.01 -6.61 3.27
N GLN A 129 -21.72 -5.35 3.57
CA GLN A 129 -21.97 -4.73 4.88
C GLN A 129 -23.30 -3.95 4.91
N GLU A 130 -23.95 -3.77 3.75
CA GLU A 130 -25.28 -3.15 3.61
C GLU A 130 -26.44 -4.18 3.55
N LEU A 131 -26.12 -5.47 3.73
CA LEU A 131 -27.05 -6.61 3.87
C LEU A 131 -26.91 -7.22 5.27
#